data_AF-A0A9D6SFF0-F1
#
_entry.id   AF-A0A9D6SFF0-F1
#
_cell.length_a   1.000
_cell.length_b   1.000
_cell.length_c   1.000
_cell.angle_alpha   90.00
_cell.angle_beta   90.00
_cell.angle_gamma   90.00
#
_symmetry.space_group_name_H-M   'P 1'
#
loop_
_entity.id
_entity.type
_entity.pdbx_description
1 polymer ?
#
loop_
_entity_poly.entity_id
_entity_poly.type
_entity_poly.pdbx_seq_one_letter_code
_entity_poly.pdbx_strand_id
1 'polypeptide(L)'
;MVQLFLGILLSLLPKRYRDRLPASAQADLRMGAIVSGLAAAVVCLGFLIGRYLSFLQYRVGDLGQRAIERGHEGVLTSEVVHFGMGAVAAGEYLLQPLTVALIYFALEGTARFMAALVTQQITGTLPLYLLAWIEERFSQARAERALGPRVPDIFEEVYSNEYDARIFTCRRRPTWDRMMTIAWKHLFYEVLGEQPGKAPHHFIYRLRTSPKGRTVRTVHQFDPDELMKQKPARPGFLAWLGGLAQDKLAEIRAERQPPLPDIIDTIYGKDYHLKIASQGPKEGWNHLITIEYMNTRYEILKQVGGTPTYPYVYLLRELPPGKIIRTIQHYEPEEPSGPTSS
;
A
#
# COMPACT_ATOMS: atom_id res chain seq x y z
N MET A 1 30.77 -23.89 -11.39
CA MET A 1 29.48 -24.57 -11.64
C MET A 1 28.57 -24.61 -10.42
N VAL A 2 29.01 -25.11 -9.25
CA VAL A 2 28.18 -25.18 -8.03
C VAL A 2 27.59 -23.82 -7.62
N GLN A 3 28.40 -22.74 -7.66
CA GLN A 3 27.93 -21.38 -7.35
C GLN A 3 26.83 -20.88 -8.30
N LEU A 4 26.86 -21.28 -9.58
CA LEU A 4 25.84 -20.90 -10.56
C LEU A 4 24.52 -21.63 -10.27
N PHE A 5 24.57 -22.95 -10.02
CA PHE A 5 23.39 -23.73 -9.65
C PHE A 5 22.76 -23.21 -8.34
N LEU A 6 23.59 -22.89 -7.36
CA LEU A 6 23.15 -22.29 -6.12
C LEU A 6 22.52 -20.90 -6.37
N GLY A 7 23.15 -20.08 -7.21
CA GLY A 7 22.61 -18.78 -7.62
C GLY A 7 21.25 -18.91 -8.31
N ILE A 8 21.06 -19.91 -9.17
CA ILE A 8 19.78 -20.23 -9.81
C ILE A 8 18.73 -20.51 -8.75
N LEU A 9 18.96 -21.47 -7.84
CA LEU A 9 18.00 -21.84 -6.80
C LEU A 9 17.67 -20.67 -5.86
N LEU A 10 18.70 -19.93 -5.42
CA LEU A 10 18.53 -18.79 -4.51
C LEU A 10 17.86 -17.59 -5.18
N SER A 11 17.98 -17.44 -6.51
CA SER A 11 17.29 -16.38 -7.26
C SER A 11 15.78 -16.59 -7.35
N LEU A 12 15.29 -17.83 -7.19
CA LEU A 12 13.86 -18.13 -7.17
C LEU A 12 13.21 -17.64 -5.87
N LEU A 13 13.98 -17.60 -4.78
CA LEU A 13 13.51 -17.24 -3.45
C LEU A 13 13.26 -15.72 -3.32
N PRO A 14 12.16 -15.32 -2.65
CA PRO A 14 11.97 -13.96 -2.16
C PRO A 14 13.13 -13.46 -1.30
N LYS A 15 13.38 -12.13 -1.33
CA LYS A 15 14.47 -11.48 -0.58
C LYS A 15 14.52 -11.91 0.89
N ARG A 16 13.36 -11.99 1.55
CA ARG A 16 13.23 -12.39 2.96
C ARG A 16 13.86 -13.75 3.29
N TYR A 17 13.67 -14.76 2.44
CA TYR A 17 14.26 -16.08 2.67
C TYR A 17 15.73 -16.12 2.28
N ARG A 18 16.10 -15.34 1.27
CA ARG A 18 17.47 -15.22 0.79
C ARG A 18 18.39 -14.62 1.85
N ASP A 19 17.95 -13.53 2.48
CA ASP A 19 18.71 -12.81 3.52
C ASP A 19 18.97 -13.66 4.78
N ARG A 20 18.17 -14.71 4.99
CA ARG A 20 18.36 -15.68 6.10
C ARG A 20 19.42 -16.75 5.80
N LEU A 21 19.81 -16.91 4.54
CA LEU A 21 20.74 -17.96 4.12
C LEU A 21 22.14 -17.36 3.97
N PRO A 22 23.16 -17.84 4.74
CA PRO A 22 24.53 -17.33 4.63
C PRO A 22 25.15 -17.57 3.25
N ALA A 23 24.66 -18.60 2.56
CA ALA A 23 25.06 -18.95 1.20
C ALA A 23 24.70 -17.87 0.15
N SER A 24 23.79 -16.96 0.45
CA SER A 24 23.40 -15.87 -0.45
C SER A 24 24.52 -14.84 -0.66
N ALA A 25 25.43 -14.68 0.29
CA ALA A 25 26.53 -13.72 0.21
C ALA A 25 27.63 -14.15 -0.76
N GLN A 26 27.72 -15.45 -1.08
CA GLN A 26 28.79 -16.03 -1.91
C GLN A 26 28.35 -16.38 -3.33
N ALA A 27 27.04 -16.38 -3.61
CA ALA A 27 26.50 -16.77 -4.90
C ALA A 27 26.26 -15.55 -5.81
N ASP A 28 26.54 -15.69 -7.10
CA ASP A 28 26.14 -14.69 -8.10
C ASP A 28 24.64 -14.84 -8.41
N LEU A 29 23.83 -14.20 -7.57
CA LEU A 29 22.37 -14.22 -7.65
C LEU A 29 21.84 -13.55 -8.92
N ARG A 30 22.60 -12.60 -9.49
CA ARG A 30 22.20 -11.89 -10.71
C ARG A 30 22.30 -12.82 -11.91
N MET A 31 23.44 -13.48 -12.10
CA MET A 31 23.59 -14.48 -13.15
C MET A 31 22.61 -15.64 -12.97
N GLY A 32 22.37 -16.07 -11.73
CA GLY A 32 21.33 -17.05 -11.40
C GLY A 32 19.92 -16.62 -11.84
N ALA A 33 19.55 -15.36 -11.62
CA ALA A 33 18.25 -14.82 -12.02
C ALA A 33 18.11 -14.69 -13.54
N ILE A 34 19.16 -14.24 -14.23
CA ILE A 34 19.20 -14.12 -15.69
C ILE A 34 19.04 -15.51 -16.32
N VAL A 35 19.86 -16.48 -15.92
CA VAL A 35 19.83 -17.84 -16.48
C VAL A 35 18.51 -18.54 -16.17
N SER A 36 18.02 -18.44 -14.93
CA SER A 36 16.76 -19.09 -14.55
C SER A 36 15.53 -18.45 -15.21
N GLY A 37 15.49 -17.12 -15.32
CA GLY A 37 14.41 -16.40 -16.01
C GLY A 37 14.38 -16.72 -17.50
N LEU A 38 15.54 -16.71 -18.16
CA LEU A 38 15.65 -17.06 -19.58
C LEU A 38 15.27 -18.51 -19.84
N ALA A 39 15.81 -19.44 -19.04
CA ALA A 39 15.49 -20.86 -19.17
C ALA A 39 13.99 -21.12 -18.98
N ALA A 40 13.36 -20.51 -17.97
CA ALA A 40 11.92 -20.63 -17.76
C ALA A 40 11.12 -20.08 -18.94
N ALA A 41 11.48 -18.91 -19.46
CA ALA A 41 10.80 -18.31 -20.61
C ALA A 41 10.89 -19.19 -21.86
N VAL A 42 12.10 -19.65 -22.22
CA VAL A 42 12.34 -20.47 -23.42
C VAL A 42 11.68 -21.84 -23.30
N VAL A 43 11.84 -22.52 -22.16
CA VAL A 43 11.25 -23.85 -21.95
C VAL A 43 9.73 -23.78 -21.99
N CYS A 44 9.10 -22.85 -21.26
CA CYS A 44 7.65 -22.69 -21.25
C CYS A 44 7.11 -22.30 -22.64
N LEU A 45 7.79 -21.42 -23.36
CA LEU A 45 7.40 -21.06 -24.73
C LEU A 45 7.52 -22.25 -25.70
N GLY A 46 8.60 -23.04 -25.59
CA GLY A 46 8.77 -24.26 -26.36
C GLY A 46 7.64 -25.27 -26.10
N PHE A 47 7.29 -25.49 -24.83
CA PHE A 47 6.15 -26.35 -24.47
C PHE A 47 4.81 -25.79 -25.00
N LEU A 48 4.59 -24.47 -24.96
CA LEU A 48 3.40 -23.85 -25.53
C LEU A 48 3.29 -24.08 -27.04
N ILE A 49 4.39 -23.92 -27.78
CA ILE A 49 4.41 -24.14 -29.23
C ILE A 49 4.16 -25.62 -29.53
N GLY A 50 4.88 -26.53 -28.89
CA GLY A 50 4.73 -27.97 -29.12
C GLY A 50 3.33 -28.47 -28.78
N ARG A 51 2.75 -27.98 -27.68
CA ARG A 51 1.38 -28.31 -27.26
C ARG A 51 0.35 -27.73 -28.23
N TYR A 52 0.54 -26.52 -28.73
CA TYR A 52 -0.34 -25.92 -29.72
C TYR A 52 -0.36 -26.73 -31.02
N LEU A 53 0.81 -27.13 -31.53
CA LEU A 53 0.91 -27.98 -32.73
C LEU A 53 0.21 -29.34 -32.53
N SER A 54 0.43 -29.98 -31.39
CA SER A 54 -0.22 -31.26 -31.05
C SER A 54 -1.74 -31.09 -30.94
N PHE A 55 -2.20 -29.98 -30.34
CA PHE A 55 -3.61 -29.65 -30.22
C PHE A 55 -4.27 -29.41 -31.58
N LEU A 56 -3.61 -28.68 -32.49
CA LEU A 56 -4.09 -28.47 -33.85
C LEU A 56 -4.21 -29.79 -34.61
N GLN A 57 -3.20 -30.66 -34.55
CA GLN A 57 -3.23 -31.97 -35.21
C GLN A 57 -4.41 -32.82 -34.72
N TYR A 58 -4.60 -32.88 -33.39
CA TYR A 58 -5.73 -33.59 -32.79
C TYR A 58 -7.08 -32.99 -33.23
N ARG A 59 -7.19 -31.66 -33.23
CA ARG A 59 -8.45 -30.98 -33.53
C ARG A 59 -8.83 -31.07 -35.00
N VAL A 60 -7.87 -30.98 -35.92
CA VAL A 60 -8.11 -31.18 -37.35
C VAL A 60 -8.59 -32.60 -37.64
N GLY A 61 -8.02 -33.62 -36.96
CA GLY A 61 -8.49 -35.00 -37.09
C GLY A 61 -9.93 -35.20 -36.61
N ASP A 62 -10.25 -34.73 -35.40
CA ASP A 62 -11.60 -34.84 -34.81
C ASP A 62 -12.66 -34.10 -35.64
N LEU A 63 -12.35 -32.91 -36.15
CA LEU A 63 -13.27 -32.13 -36.98
C LEU A 63 -13.45 -32.73 -38.37
N GLY A 64 -12.38 -33.25 -38.97
CA GLY A 64 -12.46 -33.98 -40.24
C GLY A 64 -13.42 -35.17 -40.13
N GLN A 65 -13.28 -35.96 -39.07
CA GLN A 65 -14.16 -37.10 -38.84
C GLN A 65 -15.64 -36.68 -38.66
N ARG A 66 -15.91 -35.66 -37.85
CA ARG A 66 -17.28 -35.16 -37.63
C ARG A 66 -17.94 -34.54 -38.86
N ALA A 67 -17.14 -33.96 -39.77
CA ALA A 67 -17.65 -33.39 -41.00
C ALA A 67 -18.03 -34.47 -42.03
N ILE A 68 -17.23 -35.54 -42.12
CA ILE A 68 -17.52 -36.72 -42.93
C ILE A 68 -18.80 -37.39 -42.44
N GLU A 69 -18.92 -37.61 -41.13
CA GLU A 69 -20.12 -38.21 -40.50
C GLU A 69 -21.41 -37.42 -40.76
N ARG A 70 -21.32 -36.10 -40.97
CA ARG A 70 -22.48 -35.22 -41.20
C ARG A 70 -22.76 -34.92 -42.68
N GLY A 71 -21.96 -35.47 -43.61
CA GLY A 71 -22.16 -35.26 -45.06
C GLY A 71 -22.02 -33.79 -45.50
N HIS A 72 -21.28 -32.97 -44.77
CA HIS A 72 -21.12 -31.54 -45.01
C HIS A 72 -19.73 -31.17 -45.56
N GLU A 73 -19.27 -31.92 -46.56
CA GLU A 73 -17.95 -31.71 -47.18
C GLU A 73 -17.80 -30.30 -47.79
N GLY A 74 -18.88 -29.72 -48.33
CA GLY A 74 -18.85 -28.37 -48.92
C GLY A 74 -18.77 -27.22 -47.91
N VAL A 75 -19.05 -27.45 -46.63
CA VAL A 75 -18.91 -26.42 -45.58
C VAL A 75 -17.44 -26.28 -45.17
N LEU A 76 -16.65 -27.35 -45.34
CA LEU A 76 -15.22 -27.36 -45.08
C LEU A 76 -14.39 -26.65 -46.16
N THR A 77 -14.95 -26.15 -47.26
CA THR A 77 -14.20 -25.34 -48.24
C THR A 77 -14.40 -23.84 -48.06
N SER A 78 -15.29 -23.43 -47.14
CA SER A 78 -15.54 -22.02 -46.87
C SER A 78 -14.45 -21.42 -45.98
N GLU A 79 -13.74 -20.42 -46.51
CA GLU A 79 -12.68 -19.67 -45.82
C GLU A 79 -13.17 -19.03 -44.52
N VAL A 80 -14.42 -18.56 -44.49
CA VAL A 80 -15.06 -17.98 -43.30
C VAL A 80 -15.19 -19.01 -42.18
N VAL A 81 -15.51 -20.25 -42.53
CA VAL A 81 -15.63 -21.36 -41.56
C VAL A 81 -14.25 -21.72 -41.01
N HIS A 82 -13.21 -21.73 -41.85
CA HIS A 82 -11.84 -21.98 -41.42
C HIS A 82 -11.35 -20.94 -40.41
N PHE A 83 -11.61 -19.66 -40.71
CA PHE A 83 -11.22 -18.57 -39.82
C PHE A 83 -11.96 -18.63 -38.48
N GLY A 84 -13.29 -18.80 -38.50
CA GLY A 84 -14.10 -18.92 -37.28
C GLY A 84 -13.70 -20.12 -36.43
N MET A 85 -13.42 -21.25 -37.07
CA MET A 85 -12.97 -22.47 -36.41
C MET A 85 -11.58 -22.31 -35.77
N GLY A 86 -10.65 -21.62 -36.45
CA GLY A 86 -9.34 -21.29 -35.91
C GLY A 86 -9.43 -20.42 -34.66
N ALA A 87 -10.28 -19.38 -34.67
CA ALA A 87 -10.50 -18.50 -33.53
C ALA A 87 -11.09 -19.25 -32.32
N VAL A 88 -12.10 -20.10 -32.53
CA VAL A 88 -12.70 -20.91 -31.45
C VAL A 88 -11.69 -21.92 -30.89
N ALA A 89 -10.93 -22.59 -31.75
CA ALA A 89 -9.90 -23.54 -31.33
C ALA A 89 -8.78 -22.85 -30.54
N ALA A 90 -8.35 -21.64 -30.95
CA ALA A 90 -7.39 -20.84 -30.21
C ALA A 90 -7.95 -20.42 -28.84
N GLY A 91 -9.22 -20.02 -28.77
CA GLY A 91 -9.90 -19.71 -27.50
C GLY A 91 -9.94 -20.92 -26.56
N GLU A 92 -10.33 -22.09 -27.06
CA GLU A 92 -10.34 -23.34 -26.31
C GLU A 92 -8.94 -23.69 -25.80
N TYR A 93 -7.91 -23.58 -26.65
CA TYR A 93 -6.52 -23.83 -26.29
C TYR A 93 -6.02 -22.90 -25.18
N LEU A 94 -6.33 -21.60 -25.28
CA LEU A 94 -5.92 -20.57 -24.32
C LEU A 94 -6.58 -20.75 -22.95
N LEU A 95 -7.81 -21.27 -22.92
CA LEU A 95 -8.55 -21.51 -21.68
C LEU A 95 -8.15 -22.81 -20.97
N GLN A 96 -7.36 -23.68 -21.60
CA GLN A 96 -6.87 -24.89 -20.94
C GLN A 96 -5.96 -24.53 -19.75
N PRO A 97 -6.20 -25.07 -18.53
CA PRO A 97 -5.45 -24.69 -17.33
C PRO A 97 -3.93 -24.78 -17.47
N LEU A 98 -3.44 -25.80 -18.18
CA LEU A 98 -2.02 -25.96 -18.42
C LEU A 98 -1.45 -24.87 -19.34
N THR A 99 -2.19 -24.48 -20.39
CA THR A 99 -1.79 -23.39 -21.29
C THR A 99 -1.69 -22.08 -20.51
N VAL A 100 -2.68 -21.78 -19.66
CA VAL A 100 -2.67 -20.60 -18.78
C VAL A 100 -1.46 -20.64 -17.84
N ALA A 101 -1.17 -21.77 -17.21
CA ALA A 101 -0.01 -21.93 -16.33
C ALA A 101 1.33 -21.74 -17.07
N LEU A 102 1.46 -22.28 -18.28
CA LEU A 102 2.67 -22.11 -19.09
C LEU A 102 2.85 -20.66 -19.57
N ILE A 103 1.77 -19.98 -19.97
CA ILE A 103 1.80 -18.55 -20.32
C ILE A 103 2.24 -17.74 -19.10
N TYR A 104 1.67 -18.03 -17.94
CA TYR A 104 2.05 -17.39 -16.68
C TYR A 104 3.55 -17.55 -16.39
N PHE A 105 4.09 -18.78 -16.42
CA PHE A 105 5.51 -19.02 -16.17
C PHE A 105 6.43 -18.42 -17.24
N ALA A 106 5.99 -18.35 -18.50
CA ALA A 106 6.74 -17.69 -19.57
C ALA A 106 6.82 -16.17 -19.34
N LEU A 107 5.71 -15.53 -18.98
CA LEU A 107 5.66 -14.11 -18.64
C LEU A 107 6.47 -13.81 -17.38
N GLU A 108 6.34 -14.64 -16.33
CA GLU A 108 7.10 -14.51 -15.10
C GLU A 108 8.61 -14.66 -15.35
N GLY A 109 9.02 -15.68 -16.11
CA GLY A 109 10.41 -15.90 -16.51
C GLY A 109 10.99 -14.72 -17.27
N THR A 110 10.21 -14.17 -18.22
CA THR A 110 10.58 -12.97 -18.99
C THR A 110 10.74 -11.75 -18.10
N ALA A 111 9.78 -11.49 -17.20
CA ALA A 111 9.85 -10.37 -16.26
C ALA A 111 11.06 -10.46 -15.34
N ARG A 112 11.37 -11.67 -14.83
CA ARG A 112 12.55 -11.93 -13.99
C ARG A 112 13.86 -11.74 -14.75
N PHE A 113 13.93 -12.23 -15.98
CA PHE A 113 15.07 -12.01 -16.87
C PHE A 113 15.30 -10.52 -17.11
N MET A 114 14.26 -9.77 -17.50
CA MET A 114 14.35 -8.34 -17.77
C MET A 114 14.71 -7.53 -16.52
N ALA A 115 14.12 -7.86 -15.36
CA ALA A 115 14.47 -7.21 -14.09
C ALA A 115 15.96 -7.40 -13.75
N ALA A 116 16.47 -8.63 -13.86
CA ALA A 116 17.87 -8.94 -13.55
C ALA A 116 18.85 -8.35 -14.58
N LEU A 117 18.46 -8.31 -15.86
CA LEU A 117 19.30 -7.80 -16.94
C LEU A 117 19.38 -6.27 -16.92
N VAL A 118 18.22 -5.59 -16.87
CA VAL A 118 18.11 -4.12 -17.03
C VAL A 118 18.26 -3.40 -15.69
N THR A 119 17.44 -3.77 -14.69
CA THR A 119 17.40 -3.04 -13.41
C THR A 119 18.39 -3.55 -12.37
N GLN A 120 19.06 -4.67 -12.66
CA GLN A 120 19.91 -5.42 -11.73
C GLN A 120 19.18 -5.86 -10.44
N GLN A 121 17.84 -5.87 -10.46
CA GLN A 121 17.02 -6.31 -9.34
C GLN A 121 16.76 -7.81 -9.44
N ILE A 122 16.98 -8.52 -8.34
CA ILE A 122 16.79 -9.97 -8.27
C ILE A 122 15.39 -10.26 -7.74
N THR A 123 14.43 -10.36 -8.66
CA THR A 123 13.04 -10.72 -8.36
C THR A 123 12.90 -12.24 -8.20
N GLY A 124 12.42 -12.66 -7.03
CA GLY A 124 12.00 -14.04 -6.80
C GLY A 124 10.70 -14.39 -7.54
N THR A 125 10.30 -15.65 -7.47
CA THR A 125 9.06 -16.09 -8.11
C THR A 125 7.83 -15.62 -7.33
N LEU A 126 6.76 -15.25 -8.05
CA LEU A 126 5.52 -14.74 -7.48
C LEU A 126 4.82 -15.79 -6.58
N PRO A 127 4.76 -17.10 -6.91
CA PRO A 127 4.18 -18.09 -6.01
C PRO A 127 4.91 -18.17 -4.66
N LEU A 128 6.25 -18.04 -4.65
CA LEU A 128 7.01 -18.02 -3.42
C LEU A 128 6.84 -16.71 -2.64
N TYR A 129 6.64 -15.58 -3.31
CA TYR A 129 6.25 -14.33 -2.66
C TYR A 129 4.89 -14.44 -1.96
N LEU A 130 3.92 -15.07 -2.62
CA LEU A 130 2.61 -15.34 -2.02
C LEU A 130 2.76 -16.20 -0.76
N LEU A 131 3.56 -17.25 -0.80
CA LEU A 131 3.85 -18.08 0.38
C LEU A 131 4.55 -17.30 1.50
N ALA A 132 5.55 -16.46 1.18
CA ALA A 132 6.23 -15.60 2.15
C ALA A 132 5.26 -14.65 2.87
N TRP A 133 4.33 -14.09 2.10
CA TRP A 133 3.28 -13.21 2.62
C TRP A 133 2.30 -13.96 3.50
N ILE A 134 1.84 -15.16 3.08
CA ILE A 134 0.97 -16.01 3.89
C ILE A 134 1.64 -16.36 5.23
N GLU A 135 2.92 -16.77 5.20
CA GLU A 135 3.69 -17.07 6.41
C GLU A 135 3.78 -15.83 7.32
N GLU A 136 4.05 -14.65 6.76
CA GLU A 136 4.09 -13.41 7.51
C GLU A 136 2.77 -13.15 8.23
N ARG A 137 1.65 -13.29 7.53
CA ARG A 137 0.32 -13.09 8.10
C ARG A 137 0.02 -14.11 9.21
N PHE A 138 0.37 -15.37 9.02
CA PHE A 138 0.23 -16.37 10.07
C PHE A 138 1.13 -16.08 11.26
N SER A 139 2.37 -15.64 11.04
CA SER A 139 3.31 -15.30 12.10
C SER A 139 2.83 -14.09 12.91
N GLN A 140 2.30 -13.06 12.25
CA GLN A 140 1.70 -11.89 12.89
C GLN A 140 0.46 -12.28 13.69
N ALA A 141 -0.42 -13.12 13.12
CA ALA A 141 -1.61 -13.60 13.81
C ALA A 141 -1.25 -14.49 15.03
N ARG A 142 -0.23 -15.34 14.91
CA ARG A 142 0.29 -16.13 16.05
C ARG A 142 0.90 -15.23 17.11
N ALA A 143 1.70 -14.24 16.73
CA ALA A 143 2.28 -13.27 17.65
C ALA A 143 1.18 -12.45 18.37
N GLU A 144 0.15 -12.02 17.66
CA GLU A 144 -0.99 -11.30 18.25
C GLU A 144 -1.77 -12.18 19.24
N ARG A 145 -1.97 -13.47 18.91
CA ARG A 145 -2.61 -14.44 19.81
C ARG A 145 -1.75 -14.76 21.04
N ALA A 146 -0.43 -14.81 20.88
CA ALA A 146 0.49 -15.07 21.97
C ALA A 146 0.45 -13.96 23.06
N LEU A 147 0.05 -12.74 22.69
CA LEU A 147 -0.14 -11.62 23.62
C LEU A 147 -1.47 -11.66 24.39
N GLY A 148 -2.28 -12.71 24.25
CA GLY A 148 -3.53 -12.89 25.01
C GLY A 148 -4.70 -12.00 24.55
N PRO A 149 -5.83 -11.98 25.28
CA PRO A 149 -6.94 -11.08 24.98
C PRO A 149 -6.53 -9.61 25.17
N ARG A 150 -7.23 -8.69 24.50
CA ARG A 150 -7.03 -7.25 24.71
C ARG A 150 -7.68 -6.85 26.04
N VAL A 151 -6.90 -6.15 26.86
CA VAL A 151 -7.29 -5.66 28.18
C VAL A 151 -7.03 -4.15 28.20
N PRO A 152 -7.87 -3.35 28.88
CA PRO A 152 -7.63 -1.92 29.04
C PRO A 152 -6.24 -1.63 29.62
N ASP A 153 -5.67 -0.51 29.18
CA ASP A 153 -4.37 -0.04 29.65
C ASP A 153 -4.51 0.51 31.09
N ILE A 154 -3.47 0.34 31.91
CA ILE A 154 -3.45 0.82 33.30
C ILE A 154 -2.46 1.97 33.41
N PHE A 155 -2.89 3.08 34.00
CA PHE A 155 -2.02 4.22 34.32
C PHE A 155 -1.71 4.21 35.82
N GLU A 156 -0.43 4.20 36.17
CA GLU A 156 0.05 4.24 37.56
C GLU A 156 0.97 5.45 37.75
N GLU A 157 0.64 6.30 38.71
CA GLU A 157 1.50 7.41 39.13
C GLU A 157 2.54 6.88 40.13
N VAL A 158 3.82 7.10 39.82
CA VAL A 158 4.92 6.61 40.64
C VAL A 158 5.85 7.79 40.92
N TYR A 159 5.89 8.24 42.16
CA TYR A 159 6.77 9.33 42.56
C TYR A 159 8.20 8.81 42.79
N SER A 160 8.95 8.63 41.70
CA SER A 160 10.36 8.24 41.70
C SER A 160 11.22 9.28 41.02
N ASN A 161 12.50 9.38 41.39
CA ASN A 161 13.44 10.29 40.74
C ASN A 161 13.70 9.95 39.26
N GLU A 162 13.43 8.71 38.85
CA GLU A 162 13.67 8.27 37.46
C GLU A 162 12.53 8.62 36.51
N TYR A 163 11.28 8.41 36.93
CA TYR A 163 10.06 8.60 36.14
C TYR A 163 8.89 8.87 37.09
N ASP A 164 7.90 9.61 36.62
CA ASP A 164 6.76 10.10 37.41
C ASP A 164 5.50 9.25 37.22
N ALA A 165 5.42 8.50 36.12
CA ALA A 165 4.29 7.61 35.85
C ALA A 165 4.70 6.41 34.99
N ARG A 166 3.84 5.40 34.95
CA ARG A 166 3.96 4.23 34.07
C ARG A 166 2.62 3.90 33.43
N ILE A 167 2.66 3.50 32.17
CA ILE A 167 1.51 2.93 31.47
C ILE A 167 1.78 1.47 31.19
N PHE A 168 0.90 0.60 31.67
CA PHE A 168 0.87 -0.82 31.38
C PHE A 168 -0.05 -1.04 30.19
N THR A 169 0.47 -1.66 29.13
CA THR A 169 -0.33 -1.97 27.94
C THR A 169 -0.12 -3.41 27.48
N CYS A 170 -1.19 -4.00 26.96
CA CYS A 170 -1.20 -5.37 26.45
C CYS A 170 -0.63 -5.50 25.03
N ARG A 171 -0.45 -4.37 24.32
CA ARG A 171 0.07 -4.34 22.94
C ARG A 171 1.09 -3.23 22.77
N ARG A 172 2.12 -3.49 21.96
CA ARG A 172 3.14 -2.50 21.66
C ARG A 172 2.54 -1.34 20.85
N ARG A 173 2.90 -0.12 21.21
CA ARG A 173 2.48 1.10 20.51
C ARG A 173 3.70 1.69 19.78
N PRO A 174 3.87 1.42 18.47
CA PRO A 174 5.09 1.77 17.74
C PRO A 174 5.29 3.28 17.60
N THR A 175 4.22 4.07 17.71
CA THR A 175 4.26 5.54 17.69
C THR A 175 4.67 6.15 19.03
N TRP A 176 4.73 5.36 20.11
CA TRP A 176 5.12 5.84 21.44
C TRP A 176 6.65 5.79 21.58
N ASP A 177 7.31 6.67 20.83
CA ASP A 177 8.75 6.91 20.94
C ASP A 177 9.04 8.05 21.95
N ARG A 178 10.32 8.38 22.13
CA ARG A 178 10.75 9.45 23.05
C ARG A 178 10.30 10.86 22.66
N MET A 179 9.79 11.04 21.45
CA MET A 179 9.30 12.32 20.94
C MET A 179 7.80 12.48 21.14
N MET A 180 7.12 11.42 21.57
CA MET A 180 5.70 11.42 21.88
C MET A 180 5.43 12.00 23.26
N THR A 181 4.46 12.92 23.33
CA THR A 181 3.91 13.41 24.59
C THR A 181 2.51 12.85 24.79
N ILE A 182 2.29 12.23 25.94
CA ILE A 182 1.01 11.64 26.34
C ILE A 182 0.29 12.61 27.28
N ALA A 183 -0.94 12.99 26.94
CA ALA A 183 -1.78 13.84 27.77
C ALA A 183 -2.72 12.99 28.65
N TRP A 184 -2.69 13.22 29.97
CA TRP A 184 -3.54 12.53 30.95
C TRP A 184 -3.91 13.46 32.11
N LYS A 185 -5.21 13.55 32.44
CA LYS A 185 -5.74 14.36 33.56
C LYS A 185 -5.09 15.76 33.70
N HIS A 186 -4.95 16.47 32.56
CA HIS A 186 -4.35 17.82 32.44
C HIS A 186 -2.83 17.91 32.58
N LEU A 187 -2.13 16.79 32.73
CA LEU A 187 -0.67 16.73 32.71
C LEU A 187 -0.17 16.17 31.38
N PHE A 188 1.03 16.60 31.00
CA PHE A 188 1.75 16.12 29.82
C PHE A 188 2.92 15.27 30.27
N TYR A 189 3.07 14.11 29.67
CA TYR A 189 4.10 13.15 29.98
C TYR A 189 4.93 12.82 28.75
N GLU A 190 6.25 12.84 28.87
CA GLU A 190 7.18 12.37 27.84
C GLU A 190 7.48 10.89 28.05
N VAL A 191 7.50 10.12 26.97
CA VAL A 191 7.87 8.69 27.02
C VAL A 191 9.39 8.55 27.14
N LEU A 192 9.88 7.96 28.23
CA LEU A 192 11.32 7.72 28.42
C LEU A 192 11.79 6.45 27.71
N GLY A 193 10.93 5.43 27.68
CA GLY A 193 11.20 4.17 27.00
C GLY A 193 10.25 3.04 27.40
N GLU A 194 10.38 1.94 26.66
CA GLU A 194 9.61 0.71 26.80
C GLU A 194 10.37 -0.29 27.69
N GLN A 195 9.66 -0.96 28.59
CA GLN A 195 10.16 -2.07 29.42
C GLN A 195 9.25 -3.30 29.24
N PRO A 196 9.82 -4.52 29.28
CA PRO A 196 9.02 -5.74 29.24
C PRO A 196 8.23 -5.92 30.54
N GLY A 197 6.92 -6.16 30.40
CA GLY A 197 6.00 -6.47 31.50
C GLY A 197 5.59 -7.94 31.55
N LYS A 198 4.66 -8.25 32.46
CA LYS A 198 4.07 -9.60 32.59
C LYS A 198 2.66 -9.61 31.99
N ALA A 199 2.20 -10.78 31.55
CA ALA A 199 0.82 -10.94 31.11
C ALA A 199 -0.16 -10.47 32.22
N PRO A 200 -1.23 -9.73 31.87
CA PRO A 200 -1.69 -9.41 30.51
C PRO A 200 -1.04 -8.15 29.87
N HIS A 201 -0.24 -7.39 30.60
CA HIS A 201 0.40 -6.15 30.14
C HIS A 201 1.89 -6.35 29.84
N HIS A 202 2.17 -6.92 28.67
CA HIS A 202 3.52 -7.25 28.22
C HIS A 202 4.44 -6.04 28.00
N PHE A 203 3.90 -4.82 27.93
CA PHE A 203 4.66 -3.61 27.65
C PHE A 203 4.39 -2.55 28.70
N ILE A 204 5.45 -2.00 29.27
CA ILE A 204 5.39 -0.95 30.29
C ILE A 204 6.12 0.27 29.76
N TYR A 205 5.42 1.38 29.58
CA TYR A 205 5.99 2.64 29.16
C TYR A 205 6.26 3.51 30.38
N ARG A 206 7.53 3.92 30.55
CA ARG A 206 7.92 4.84 31.63
C ARG A 206 7.76 6.27 31.15
N LEU A 207 7.16 7.09 31.99
CA LEU A 207 6.75 8.44 31.68
C LEU A 207 7.36 9.45 32.64
N ARG A 208 7.78 10.60 32.14
CA ARG A 208 8.23 11.75 32.95
C ARG A 208 7.36 12.96 32.65
N THR A 209 7.01 13.73 33.66
CA THR A 209 6.23 14.95 33.48
C THR A 209 7.02 15.95 32.63
N SER A 210 6.40 16.46 31.58
CA SER A 210 7.01 17.47 30.71
C SER A 210 7.03 18.82 31.44
N PRO A 211 8.18 19.54 31.49
CA PRO A 211 8.25 20.84 32.13
C PRO A 211 7.41 21.87 31.38
N LYS A 212 6.78 22.78 32.13
CA LYS A 212 5.97 23.87 31.56
C LYS A 212 6.81 24.71 30.60
N GLY A 213 6.31 24.90 29.37
CA GLY A 213 6.96 25.73 28.34
C GLY A 213 7.80 24.97 27.32
N ARG A 214 7.94 23.64 27.44
CA ARG A 214 8.62 22.84 26.42
C ARG A 214 7.73 22.62 25.20
N THR A 215 8.28 22.81 24.00
CA THR A 215 7.56 22.60 22.75
C THR A 215 7.32 21.11 22.53
N VAL A 216 6.05 20.74 22.34
CA VAL A 216 5.63 19.36 22.08
C VAL A 216 5.43 19.16 20.58
N ARG A 217 6.03 18.11 20.02
CA ARG A 217 5.94 17.78 18.59
C ARG A 217 4.64 17.08 18.24
N THR A 218 4.20 16.15 19.09
CA THR A 218 2.95 15.41 18.92
C THR A 218 2.36 15.08 20.29
N VAL A 219 1.10 15.43 20.49
CA VAL A 219 0.34 15.12 21.70
C VAL A 219 -0.62 13.98 21.38
N HIS A 220 -0.52 12.87 22.10
CA HIS A 220 -1.50 11.79 22.09
C HIS A 220 -2.35 11.86 23.36
N GLN A 221 -3.67 11.95 23.21
CA GLN A 221 -4.59 11.91 24.34
C GLN A 221 -4.74 10.46 24.80
N PHE A 222 -4.28 10.16 26.01
CA PHE A 222 -4.36 8.79 26.53
C PHE A 222 -5.82 8.42 26.83
N ASP A 223 -6.23 7.27 26.30
CA ASP A 223 -7.50 6.62 26.56
C ASP A 223 -7.23 5.15 26.94
N PRO A 224 -7.52 4.73 28.19
CA PRO A 224 -7.32 3.36 28.65
C PRO A 224 -8.02 2.30 27.78
N ASP A 225 -9.15 2.67 27.16
CA ASP A 225 -9.97 1.76 26.37
C ASP A 225 -9.66 1.82 24.86
N GLU A 226 -8.63 2.56 24.44
CA GLU A 226 -8.29 2.74 23.03
C GLU A 226 -8.07 1.39 22.31
N LEU A 227 -7.43 0.43 22.97
CA LEU A 227 -7.18 -0.91 22.41
C LEU A 227 -8.45 -1.75 22.26
N MET A 228 -9.48 -1.46 23.07
CA MET A 228 -10.78 -2.13 22.99
C MET A 228 -11.61 -1.62 21.81
N LYS A 229 -11.43 -0.34 21.45
CA LYS A 229 -12.12 0.31 20.31
C LYS A 229 -11.53 -0.11 18.95
N GLN A 230 -10.27 -0.51 18.92
CA GLN A 230 -9.65 -0.99 17.69
C GLN A 230 -10.31 -2.29 17.23
N LYS A 231 -11.10 -2.22 16.17
CA LYS A 231 -11.63 -3.43 15.51
C LYS A 231 -10.44 -4.29 15.08
N PRO A 232 -10.43 -5.61 15.34
CA PRO A 232 -9.38 -6.47 14.82
C PRO A 232 -9.32 -6.26 13.30
N ALA A 233 -8.12 -5.97 12.79
CA ALA A 233 -7.90 -5.80 11.36
C ALA A 233 -8.43 -7.07 10.67
N ARG A 234 -9.55 -6.96 9.94
CA ARG A 234 -10.20 -8.12 9.32
C ARG A 234 -9.20 -8.77 8.35
N PRO A 235 -8.80 -10.02 8.55
CA PRO A 235 -7.71 -10.65 7.80
C PRO A 235 -8.25 -11.32 6.52
N GLY A 236 -9.07 -10.61 5.75
CA GLY A 236 -9.67 -11.16 4.53
C GLY A 236 -8.83 -10.83 3.29
N PHE A 237 -8.30 -11.85 2.61
CA PHE A 237 -7.68 -11.74 1.28
C PHE A 237 -8.54 -10.92 0.28
N LEU A 238 -9.87 -11.05 0.37
CA LEU A 238 -10.83 -10.28 -0.43
C LEU A 238 -10.90 -8.78 -0.08
N ALA A 239 -10.72 -8.42 1.20
CA ALA A 239 -10.70 -7.01 1.62
C ALA A 239 -9.44 -6.29 1.10
N TRP A 240 -8.34 -7.02 0.96
CA TRP A 240 -7.08 -6.51 0.41
C TRP A 240 -7.11 -6.37 -1.13
N LEU A 241 -7.64 -7.36 -1.86
CA LEU A 241 -7.82 -7.22 -3.32
C LEU A 241 -8.74 -6.06 -3.68
N GLY A 242 -9.80 -5.82 -2.89
CA GLY A 242 -10.67 -4.65 -3.05
C GLY A 242 -9.97 -3.33 -2.72
N GLY A 243 -9.22 -3.28 -1.62
CA GLY A 243 -8.54 -2.05 -1.17
C GLY A 243 -7.36 -1.63 -2.05
N LEU A 244 -6.52 -2.57 -2.51
CA LEU A 244 -5.36 -2.24 -3.36
C LEU A 244 -5.77 -1.76 -4.75
N ALA A 245 -6.85 -2.31 -5.30
CA ALA A 245 -7.42 -1.83 -6.55
C ALA A 245 -7.99 -0.42 -6.37
N GLN A 246 -8.71 -0.16 -5.27
CA GLN A 246 -9.31 1.16 -5.03
C GLN A 246 -8.27 2.25 -4.74
N ASP A 247 -7.29 1.98 -3.87
CA ASP A 247 -6.27 2.97 -3.49
C ASP A 247 -5.34 3.29 -4.68
N LYS A 248 -4.87 2.28 -5.43
CA LYS A 248 -4.08 2.52 -6.65
C LYS A 248 -4.89 3.18 -7.76
N LEU A 249 -6.18 2.85 -7.92
CA LEU A 249 -7.01 3.52 -8.92
C LEU A 249 -7.29 4.97 -8.53
N ALA A 250 -7.40 5.29 -7.24
CA ALA A 250 -7.51 6.66 -6.75
C ALA A 250 -6.21 7.43 -7.00
N GLU A 251 -5.06 6.83 -6.74
CA GLU A 251 -3.72 7.40 -6.97
C GLU A 251 -3.44 7.63 -8.47
N ILE A 252 -3.72 6.63 -9.32
CA ILE A 252 -3.58 6.74 -10.78
C ILE A 252 -4.60 7.73 -11.38
N ARG A 253 -5.80 7.83 -10.80
CA ARG A 253 -6.82 8.82 -11.21
C ARG A 253 -6.40 10.24 -10.80
N ALA A 254 -5.76 10.40 -9.64
CA ALA A 254 -5.19 11.65 -9.18
C ALA A 254 -3.98 12.09 -10.03
N GLU A 255 -3.12 11.16 -10.48
CA GLU A 255 -1.98 11.47 -11.36
C GLU A 255 -2.37 11.83 -12.80
N ARG A 256 -3.53 11.37 -13.28
CA ARG A 256 -3.95 11.56 -14.69
C ARG A 256 -4.87 12.75 -14.94
N GLN A 257 -5.45 13.35 -13.90
CA GLN A 257 -6.24 14.56 -14.06
C GLN A 257 -5.31 15.78 -13.95
N PRO A 258 -5.26 16.67 -14.95
CA PRO A 258 -4.53 17.92 -14.80
C PRO A 258 -5.10 18.65 -13.56
N PRO A 259 -4.25 19.24 -12.72
CA PRO A 259 -4.71 19.92 -11.50
C PRO A 259 -5.72 20.99 -11.92
N LEU A 260 -6.98 20.83 -11.49
CA LEU A 260 -7.97 21.87 -11.71
C LEU A 260 -7.65 23.02 -10.75
N PRO A 261 -7.76 24.28 -11.20
CA PRO A 261 -7.60 25.41 -10.31
C PRO A 261 -8.65 25.35 -9.20
N ASP A 262 -8.26 25.84 -8.03
CA ASP A 262 -9.14 25.91 -6.87
C ASP A 262 -10.29 26.91 -7.14
N ILE A 263 -11.50 26.56 -6.71
CA ILE A 263 -12.66 27.45 -6.85
C ILE A 263 -12.74 28.35 -5.62
N ILE A 264 -12.77 29.66 -5.87
CA ILE A 264 -12.92 30.68 -4.84
C ILE A 264 -14.30 31.32 -4.95
N ASP A 265 -15.10 31.14 -3.91
CA ASP A 265 -16.39 31.81 -3.75
C ASP A 265 -16.26 32.86 -2.62
N THR A 266 -16.32 34.16 -2.96
CA THR A 266 -16.45 35.23 -1.97
C THR A 266 -17.93 35.34 -1.57
N ILE A 267 -18.24 35.03 -0.32
CA ILE A 267 -19.61 35.01 0.19
C ILE A 267 -19.73 36.06 1.29
N TYR A 268 -20.62 37.03 1.12
CA TYR A 268 -20.93 38.01 2.17
C TYR A 268 -21.95 37.41 3.15
N GLY A 269 -21.48 36.48 3.98
CA GLY A 269 -22.25 35.84 5.05
C GLY A 269 -21.83 36.31 6.44
N LYS A 270 -22.67 36.08 7.46
CA LYS A 270 -22.35 36.41 8.86
C LYS A 270 -21.20 35.57 9.44
N ASP A 271 -20.99 34.35 8.94
CA ASP A 271 -20.10 33.38 9.57
C ASP A 271 -18.74 33.23 8.88
N TYR A 272 -18.69 33.34 7.55
CA TYR A 272 -17.47 33.24 6.75
C TYR A 272 -17.58 34.16 5.53
N HIS A 273 -16.42 34.62 5.05
CA HIS A 273 -16.30 35.63 4.00
C HIS A 273 -15.72 35.05 2.70
N LEU A 274 -14.96 33.97 2.81
CA LEU A 274 -14.28 33.33 1.69
C LEU A 274 -14.43 31.81 1.80
N LYS A 275 -14.73 31.17 0.67
CA LYS A 275 -14.80 29.72 0.55
C LYS A 275 -13.86 29.28 -0.56
N ILE A 276 -12.95 28.38 -0.22
CA ILE A 276 -11.95 27.83 -1.15
C ILE A 276 -12.22 26.33 -1.29
N ALA A 277 -12.53 25.87 -2.49
CA ALA A 277 -12.72 24.46 -2.79
C ALA A 277 -11.51 23.93 -3.57
N SER A 278 -10.88 22.86 -3.06
CA SER A 278 -9.65 22.28 -3.61
C SER A 278 -9.77 20.79 -3.89
N GLN A 279 -9.01 20.33 -4.87
CA GLN A 279 -8.90 18.91 -5.22
C GLN A 279 -8.09 18.12 -4.19
N GLY A 280 -7.08 18.76 -3.59
CA GLY A 280 -6.17 18.17 -2.62
C GLY A 280 -6.28 18.79 -1.23
N PRO A 281 -5.85 18.08 -0.18
CA PRO A 281 -5.64 18.72 1.10
C PRO A 281 -4.50 19.74 0.98
N LYS A 282 -4.69 20.94 1.53
CA LYS A 282 -3.64 21.95 1.60
C LYS A 282 -2.85 21.71 2.88
N GLU A 283 -1.61 21.25 2.75
CA GLU A 283 -0.79 20.94 3.91
C GLU A 283 -0.56 22.20 4.77
N GLY A 284 -0.70 22.04 6.10
CA GLY A 284 -0.54 23.14 7.05
C GLY A 284 -1.77 24.05 7.23
N TRP A 285 -2.82 23.90 6.41
CA TRP A 285 -4.04 24.70 6.53
C TRP A 285 -4.88 24.26 7.73
N ASN A 286 -4.78 25.00 8.83
CA ASN A 286 -5.56 24.80 10.05
C ASN A 286 -5.94 26.14 10.70
N HIS A 287 -6.66 26.12 11.81
CA HIS A 287 -7.12 27.35 12.51
C HIS A 287 -5.99 28.24 13.09
N LEU A 288 -4.73 27.82 12.95
CA LEU A 288 -3.55 28.54 13.47
C LEU A 288 -2.76 29.25 12.37
N ILE A 289 -3.19 29.21 11.11
CA ILE A 289 -2.56 29.91 10.00
C ILE A 289 -3.42 31.09 9.53
N THR A 290 -2.75 32.15 9.09
CA THR A 290 -3.38 33.29 8.41
C THR A 290 -3.15 33.14 6.91
N ILE A 291 -4.23 33.09 6.13
CA ILE A 291 -4.17 33.03 4.67
C ILE A 291 -4.35 34.44 4.12
N GLU A 292 -3.41 34.91 3.31
CA GLU A 292 -3.51 36.20 2.63
C GLU A 292 -3.91 35.99 1.18
N TYR A 293 -5.05 36.58 0.79
CA TYR A 293 -5.62 36.51 -0.55
C TYR A 293 -6.10 37.90 -0.97
N MET A 294 -5.62 38.38 -2.13
CA MET A 294 -5.92 39.73 -2.65
C MET A 294 -5.70 40.86 -1.63
N ASN A 295 -4.62 40.79 -0.84
CA ASN A 295 -4.29 41.72 0.26
C ASN A 295 -5.26 41.72 1.45
N THR A 296 -6.23 40.81 1.47
CA THR A 296 -7.10 40.58 2.63
C THR A 296 -6.63 39.34 3.39
N ARG A 297 -6.63 39.43 4.72
CA ARG A 297 -6.17 38.35 5.59
C ARG A 297 -7.36 37.58 6.14
N TYR A 298 -7.25 36.26 6.10
CA TYR A 298 -8.30 35.36 6.53
C TYR A 298 -7.79 34.34 7.53
N GLU A 299 -8.63 33.95 8.49
CA GLU A 299 -8.43 32.79 9.35
C GLU A 299 -9.29 31.62 8.86
N ILE A 300 -8.75 30.41 8.92
CA ILE A 300 -9.49 29.20 8.57
C ILE A 300 -10.38 28.81 9.74
N LEU A 301 -11.70 28.84 9.53
CA LEU A 301 -12.66 28.44 10.56
C LEU A 301 -12.78 26.93 10.66
N LYS A 302 -13.02 26.28 9.52
CA LYS A 302 -13.18 24.83 9.43
C LYS A 302 -13.02 24.34 8.00
N GLN A 303 -12.67 23.07 7.91
CA GLN A 303 -12.70 22.30 6.67
C GLN A 303 -14.00 21.48 6.63
N VAL A 304 -14.66 21.47 5.48
CA VAL A 304 -15.90 20.73 5.23
C VAL A 304 -15.69 19.85 4.00
N GLY A 305 -16.39 18.71 3.94
CA GLY A 305 -16.42 17.87 2.74
C GLY A 305 -17.16 18.55 1.59
N GLY A 306 -16.56 18.56 0.40
CA GLY A 306 -17.13 19.16 -0.80
C GLY A 306 -17.72 18.16 -1.79
N THR A 307 -17.63 18.50 -3.07
CA THR A 307 -18.10 17.66 -4.18
C THR A 307 -17.04 16.61 -4.56
N PRO A 308 -17.38 15.57 -5.34
CA PRO A 308 -16.37 14.61 -5.82
C PRO A 308 -15.21 15.26 -6.60
N THR A 309 -15.46 16.41 -7.25
CA THR A 309 -14.44 17.18 -7.98
C THR A 309 -13.56 18.02 -7.06
N TYR A 310 -14.11 18.51 -5.95
CA TYR A 310 -13.42 19.35 -4.95
C TYR A 310 -13.75 18.86 -3.53
N PRO A 311 -13.14 17.76 -3.07
CA PRO A 311 -13.50 17.12 -1.82
C PRO A 311 -13.13 17.96 -0.58
N TYR A 312 -12.20 18.92 -0.71
CA TYR A 312 -11.71 19.74 0.38
C TYR A 312 -12.26 21.17 0.27
N VAL A 313 -13.16 21.58 1.17
CA VAL A 313 -13.70 22.95 1.19
C VAL A 313 -13.28 23.64 2.48
N TYR A 314 -12.54 24.74 2.35
CA TYR A 314 -12.12 25.58 3.47
C TYR A 314 -13.05 26.78 3.59
N LEU A 315 -13.56 27.02 4.79
CA LEU A 315 -14.35 28.21 5.11
C LEU A 315 -13.48 29.17 5.91
N LEU A 316 -13.33 30.38 5.38
CA LEU A 316 -12.41 31.39 5.85
C LEU A 316 -13.16 32.66 6.27
N ARG A 317 -12.72 33.26 7.38
CA ARG A 317 -13.27 34.51 7.91
C ARG A 317 -12.23 35.60 7.86
N GLU A 318 -12.63 36.79 7.45
CA GLU A 318 -11.73 37.95 7.40
C GLU A 318 -11.24 38.32 8.81
N LEU A 319 -9.94 38.57 8.92
CA LEU A 319 -9.29 39.02 10.14
C LEU A 319 -9.28 40.55 10.18
N PRO A 320 -9.55 41.17 11.35
CA PRO A 320 -9.40 42.60 11.50
C PRO A 320 -7.93 43.02 11.29
N PRO A 321 -7.69 44.22 10.75
CA PRO A 321 -6.34 44.71 10.48
C PRO A 321 -5.48 44.69 11.75
N GLY A 322 -4.26 44.16 11.65
CA GLY A 322 -3.30 44.05 12.76
C GLY A 322 -3.34 42.73 13.55
N LYS A 323 -4.33 41.85 13.33
CA LYS A 323 -4.37 40.51 13.94
C LYS A 323 -3.66 39.50 13.04
N ILE A 324 -2.58 38.88 13.54
CA ILE A 324 -1.86 37.79 12.85
C ILE A 324 -1.92 36.55 13.75
N ILE A 325 -2.32 35.42 13.18
CA ILE A 325 -2.29 34.12 13.86
C ILE A 325 -1.08 33.35 13.37
N ARG A 326 0.01 33.41 14.17
CA ARG A 326 1.30 32.68 14.06
C ARG A 326 2.11 32.83 12.75
N THR A 327 1.53 32.52 11.60
CA THR A 327 2.23 32.46 10.30
C THR A 327 1.29 32.93 9.21
N ILE A 328 1.82 33.72 8.27
CA ILE A 328 1.11 34.19 7.09
C ILE A 328 1.53 33.32 5.90
N GLN A 329 0.56 32.78 5.18
CA GLN A 329 0.76 32.10 3.91
C GLN A 329 0.04 32.90 2.82
N HIS A 330 0.81 33.39 1.84
CA HIS A 330 0.26 33.98 0.63
C HIS A 330 -0.34 32.87 -0.23
N TYR A 331 -1.59 33.04 -0.64
CA TYR A 331 -2.31 32.05 -1.41
C TYR A 331 -2.68 32.60 -2.78
N GLU A 332 -2.15 31.97 -3.83
CA GLU A 332 -2.47 32.25 -5.22
C GLU A 332 -3.20 31.03 -5.83
N PRO A 333 -4.44 31.18 -6.33
CA PRO A 333 -5.27 30.07 -6.81
C PRO A 333 -4.71 29.36 -8.05
N GLU A 334 -3.79 30.01 -8.77
CA GLU A 334 -3.17 29.48 -9.98
C GLU A 334 -1.97 28.57 -9.69
N GLU A 335 -1.49 28.55 -8.44
CA GLU A 335 -0.38 27.70 -8.05
C GLU A 335 -0.93 26.30 -7.70
N PRO A 336 -0.66 25.26 -8.52
CA PRO A 336 -1.05 23.91 -8.14
C PRO A 336 -0.39 23.58 -6.81
N SER A 337 -1.14 22.93 -5.90
CA SER A 337 -0.60 22.40 -4.65
C SER A 337 0.34 21.23 -4.95
N GLY A 338 1.49 21.54 -5.55
CA GLY A 338 2.63 20.67 -5.59
C GLY A 338 3.35 20.72 -4.24
N PRO A 339 4.13 19.68 -3.91
CA PRO A 339 5.04 19.75 -2.77
C PRO A 339 5.95 20.96 -2.97
N THR A 340 5.88 21.91 -2.05
CA THR A 340 6.87 22.98 -1.97
C THR A 340 8.22 22.30 -1.82
N SER A 341 9.07 22.43 -2.84
CA SER A 341 10.43 21.91 -2.81
C SER A 341 11.20 22.66 -1.71
N SER A 342 11.29 22.03 -0.54
CA SER A 342 12.18 22.40 0.56
C SER A 342 13.58 21.88 0.31
#